data_AF-A0A968ICB0-F1
#
_entry.id   AF-A0A968ICB0-F1
#
_cell.length_a   1.000
_cell.length_b   1.000
_cell.length_c   1.000
_cell.angle_alpha   90.00
_cell.angle_beta   90.00
_cell.angle_gamma   90.00
#
_symmetry.space_group_name_H-M   'P 1'
#
loop_
_entity.id
_entity.type
_entity.pdbx_description
1 polymer ?
#
loop_
_entity_poly.entity_id
_entity_poly.type
_entity_poly.pdbx_seq_one_letter_code
_entity_poly.pdbx_strand_id
1 'polypeptide(L)' 'MTRKIQLVSKAVWQYLNQPIGEDYPESIWEVQRFWYLYQIQLLETCLEKEINSETHYTSDR' A
#
# COMPACT_ATOMS: atom_id res chain seq x y z
N MET A 1 -12.29 11.33 11.36
CA MET A 1 -12.32 9.98 10.76
C MET A 1 -11.11 9.21 11.27
N THR A 2 -11.29 8.01 11.82
CA THR A 2 -10.22 7.22 12.44
C THR A 2 -9.23 6.72 11.38
N ARG A 3 -7.91 6.77 11.63
CA ARG A 3 -6.85 6.31 10.69
C ARG A 3 -7.10 4.91 10.12
N LYS A 4 -7.66 4.01 10.92
CA LYS A 4 -8.06 2.65 10.52
C LYS A 4 -9.11 2.65 9.40
N ILE A 5 -10.11 3.53 9.48
CA ILE A 5 -11.18 3.65 8.48
C ILE A 5 -10.59 4.09 7.14
N GLN A 6 -9.65 5.05 7.17
CA GLN A 6 -8.99 5.55 5.95
C GLN A 6 -8.17 4.47 5.25
N LEU A 7 -7.44 3.65 6.03
CA LEU A 7 -6.68 2.52 5.48
C LEU A 7 -7.60 1.48 4.86
N VAL A 8 -8.67 1.10 5.57
CA VAL A 8 -9.65 0.14 5.05
C VAL A 8 -10.36 0.67 3.80
N SER A 9 -10.79 1.94 3.78
CA SER A 9 -11.42 2.52 2.59
C SER A 9 -10.46 2.56 1.40
N LYS A 10 -9.17 2.81 1.64
CA LYS A 10 -8.15 2.80 0.59
C LYS A 10 -7.93 1.38 0.05
N ALA A 11 -7.85 0.38 0.93
CA ALA A 11 -7.73 -1.02 0.54
C ALA A 11 -8.92 -1.48 -0.31
N VAL A 12 -10.14 -1.13 0.12
CA VAL A 12 -11.38 -1.44 -0.61
C VAL A 12 -11.38 -0.77 -1.98
N TRP A 13 -10.99 0.50 -2.07
CA TRP A 13 -10.88 1.21 -3.34
C TRP A 13 -9.88 0.54 -4.29
N GLN A 14 -8.71 0.13 -3.80
CA GLN A 14 -7.70 -0.55 -4.61
C GLN A 14 -8.12 -1.95 -5.06
N TYR A 15 -8.87 -2.67 -4.22
CA TYR A 15 -9.42 -3.97 -4.59
C TYR A 15 -10.48 -3.86 -5.71
N LEU A 16 -11.37 -2.87 -5.61
CA LEU A 16 -12.43 -2.67 -6.59
C LEU A 16 -11.93 -2.10 -7.92
N ASN A 17 -10.85 -1.31 -7.89
CA ASN A 17 -10.20 -0.74 -9.08
C ASN A 17 -8.97 -1.54 -9.52
N GLN A 18 -8.98 -2.87 -9.34
CA GLN A 18 -7.95 -3.69 -9.95
C GLN A 18 -8.00 -3.55 -11.48
N PRO A 19 -6.85 -3.42 -12.15
CA PRO A 19 -6.80 -3.34 -13.59
C PRO A 19 -7.28 -4.66 -14.21
N ILE A 20 -8.02 -4.55 -15.31
CA ILE A 20 -8.57 -5.67 -16.07
C ILE A 20 -7.93 -5.61 -17.45
N GLY A 21 -6.97 -6.49 -17.75
CA GLY A 21 -6.31 -6.55 -19.06
C GLY A 21 -5.04 -7.40 -19.07
N GLU A 22 -4.65 -7.85 -20.26
CA GLU A 22 -3.46 -8.71 -20.49
C GLU A 22 -2.14 -7.98 -20.22
N ASP A 23 -2.15 -6.64 -20.21
CA ASP A 23 -0.96 -5.80 -19.99
C ASP A 23 -0.64 -5.53 -18.50
N TYR A 24 -1.50 -5.99 -17.58
CA TYR A 24 -1.32 -5.77 -16.15
C TYR A 24 -0.93 -7.06 -15.43
N PRO A 25 -0.13 -6.97 -14.35
CA PRO A 25 0.12 -8.13 -13.50
C PRO A 25 -1.22 -8.71 -13.03
N GLU A 26 -1.30 -10.03 -13.07
CA GLU A 26 -2.48 -10.86 -12.82
C GLU A 26 -3.40 -10.26 -11.73
N SER A 27 -4.64 -9.92 -12.11
CA SER A 27 -5.63 -9.34 -11.21
C SER A 27 -5.93 -10.29 -10.05
N ILE A 28 -5.82 -9.81 -8.81
CA ILE A 28 -5.93 -10.64 -7.61
C ILE A 28 -7.33 -10.56 -7.02
N TRP A 29 -8.24 -11.31 -7.61
CA TRP A 29 -9.65 -11.37 -7.18
C TRP A 29 -9.85 -12.15 -5.87
N GLU A 30 -8.88 -12.99 -5.48
CA GLU A 30 -8.91 -13.66 -4.19
C GLU A 30 -8.68 -12.65 -3.06
N VAL A 31 -9.73 -12.36 -2.29
CA VAL A 31 -9.74 -11.35 -1.23
C VAL A 31 -8.63 -11.59 -0.19
N GLN A 32 -8.40 -12.85 0.22
CA GLN A 32 -7.38 -13.17 1.22
C GLN A 32 -5.98 -12.85 0.70
N ARG A 33 -5.67 -13.31 -0.52
CA ARG A 33 -4.38 -13.05 -1.17
C ARG A 33 -4.16 -11.55 -1.38
N PHE A 34 -5.19 -10.83 -1.83
CA PHE A 34 -5.13 -9.37 -1.95
C PHE A 34 -4.85 -8.71 -0.60
N TRP A 35 -5.53 -9.12 0.47
CA TRP A 35 -5.36 -8.53 1.79
C TRP A 35 -3.93 -8.70 2.31
N TYR A 36 -3.35 -9.90 2.18
CA TYR A 36 -1.96 -10.13 2.56
C TYR A 36 -0.99 -9.24 1.79
N LEU A 37 -1.15 -9.15 0.47
CA LEU A 37 -0.29 -8.30 -0.37
C LEU A 37 -0.45 -6.82 -0.04
N TYR A 38 -1.67 -6.37 0.22
CA TYR A 38 -1.95 -5.01 0.66
C TYR A 38 -1.24 -4.68 1.98
N GLN A 39 -1.24 -5.61 2.94
CA GLN A 39 -0.53 -5.43 4.21
C GLN A 39 0.99 -5.34 4.01
N ILE A 40 1.57 -6.21 3.16
CA ILE A 40 3.00 -6.18 2.84
C ILE A 40 3.36 -4.82 2.23
N GLN A 41 2.63 -4.39 1.20
CA GLN A 41 2.88 -3.12 0.52
C GLN A 41 2.73 -1.91 1.47
N LEU A 42 1.79 -1.97 2.41
CA LEU A 42 1.61 -0.94 3.42
C LEU A 42 2.84 -0.85 4.35
N LEU A 43 3.38 -1.99 4.78
CA LEU A 43 4.58 -2.05 5.63
C LEU A 43 5.81 -1.53 4.87
N GLU A 44 5.99 -1.93 3.62
CA GLU A 44 7.06 -1.43 2.75
C GLU A 44 7.00 0.09 2.60
N THR A 45 5.81 0.64 2.34
CA THR A 45 5.61 2.09 2.22
C THR A 45 5.93 2.82 3.53
N CYS A 46 5.58 2.24 4.68
CA CYS A 46 5.91 2.81 5.98
C CYS A 46 7.41 2.79 6.24
N LEU A 47 8.07 1.67 5.94
CA LEU A 47 9.52 1.51 6.10
C LEU A 47 10.29 2.49 5.19
N GLU A 48 9.89 2.62 3.93
CA GLU A 48 10.50 3.56 3.00
C GLU A 48 10.35 5.02 3.47
N LYS A 49 9.19 5.37 4.04
CA LYS A 49 8.97 6.70 4.64
C LYS A 49 9.85 6.95 5.87
N GLU A 50 10.07 5.93 6.69
CA GLU A 50 10.94 6.02 7.86
C GLU A 50 12.40 6.25 7.43
N ILE A 51 12.90 5.44 6.49
CA ILE A 51 14.24 5.60 5.91
C ILE A 51 14.43 7.00 5.30
N ASN A 52 13.45 7.46 4.50
CA ASN A 52 13.51 8.78 3.87
C ASN A 52 13.35 9.94 4.87
N SER A 53 12.70 9.70 6.01
CA SER A 53 12.63 10.68 7.09
C SER A 53 13.98 10.83 7.77
N GLU A 54 14.71 9.74 8.02
CA GLU A 54 16.03 9.78 8.67
C GLU A 54 17.10 10.46 7.82
N THR A 55 17.08 10.28 6.50
CA THR A 55 18.00 10.96 5.58
C THR A 55 17.78 12.47 5.51
N HIS A 56 16.56 12.95 5.74
CA HIS A 56 16.25 14.38 5.76
C HIS A 56 16.79 15.10 7.01
N TYR A 57 17.07 14.38 8.10
CA TYR A 57 17.67 14.97 9.32
C TYR A 57 19.20 14.95 9.32
N THR A 58 19.84 14.18 8.44
CA THR A 58 21.31 14.08 8.37
C THR A 58 21.94 14.97 7.30
N SER A 59 21.14 15.61 6.43
CA SER A 59 21.63 16.51 5.38
C SER A 59 21.72 18.00 5.79
N ASP A 60 21.25 18.37 7.00
CA ASP A 60 21.29 19.74 7.54
C ASP A 60 22.45 19.95 8.56
N ARG A 61 23.51 19.13 8.49
CA ARG A 61 24.69 19.26 9.37
C ARG A 61 26.00 19.37 8.62
#